data_AF-A0A7K0P261-F1
#
_entry.id   AF-A0A7K0P261-F1
#
_cell.length_a   1.000
_cell.length_b   1.000
_cell.length_c   1.000
_cell.angle_alpha   90.00
_cell.angle_beta   90.00
_cell.angle_gamma   90.00
#
_symmetry.space_group_name_H-M   'P 1'
#
loop_
_entity.id
_entity.type
_entity.pdbx_description
1 polymer ?
#
loop_
_entity_poly.entity_id
_entity_poly.type
_entity_poly.pdbx_seq_one_letter_code
_entity_poly.pdbx_strand_id
1 'polypeptide(L)'
;MTLVHRTEVNLVASADRVMCRIFIPGDELHLPGVSRAENVLERIGWLTDAQVEEALARTIDRFEGRHRHLNREFELHFEAVSHLISDVSAVSASRRALIGAYFTQEYAFESTAYFNPSMVAHPDQSGVPEGSLRFVMSVRAVGEGHISSIVFRTGLIGPLGEIEMDPVSKYATTR
;
A
#
# COMPACT_ATOMS: atom_id res chain seq x y z
N MET A 1 38.93 -21.09 -10.00
CA MET A 1 38.34 -20.60 -8.73
C MET A 1 37.14 -19.77 -9.10
N THR A 2 35.93 -20.19 -8.69
CA THR A 2 34.71 -19.43 -8.97
C THR A 2 34.63 -18.28 -7.98
N LEU A 3 34.71 -17.03 -8.46
CA LEU A 3 34.67 -15.83 -7.61
C LEU A 3 33.23 -15.42 -7.24
N VAL A 4 32.23 -15.93 -7.97
CA VAL A 4 30.82 -15.58 -7.81
C VAL A 4 29.96 -16.83 -7.95
N HIS A 5 29.18 -17.14 -6.91
CA HIS A 5 28.17 -18.18 -6.95
C HIS A 5 26.79 -17.55 -7.07
N ARG A 6 26.00 -17.93 -8.09
CA ARG A 6 24.63 -17.47 -8.24
C ARG A 6 23.74 -18.22 -7.25
N THR A 7 22.89 -17.51 -6.52
CA THR A 7 21.88 -18.12 -5.64
C THR A 7 20.55 -18.32 -6.38
N GLU A 8 19.68 -19.14 -5.81
CA GLU A 8 18.31 -19.37 -6.32
C GLU A 8 17.32 -18.25 -5.91
N VAL A 9 17.80 -17.24 -5.17
CA VAL A 9 16.96 -16.13 -4.72
C VAL A 9 16.49 -15.31 -5.92
N ASN A 10 15.17 -15.19 -6.07
CA ASN A 10 14.55 -14.40 -7.11
C ASN A 10 13.52 -13.44 -6.50
N LEU A 11 13.61 -12.16 -6.84
CA LEU A 11 12.62 -11.15 -6.45
C LEU A 11 11.66 -10.95 -7.62
N VAL A 12 10.41 -11.37 -7.42
CA VAL A 12 9.38 -11.35 -8.47
C VAL A 12 8.37 -10.26 -8.15
N ALA A 13 8.06 -9.43 -9.16
CA ALA A 13 7.04 -8.39 -9.06
C ALA A 13 5.69 -8.98 -8.63
N SER A 14 4.91 -8.21 -7.87
CA SER A 14 3.61 -8.65 -7.36
C SER A 14 2.58 -7.53 -7.50
N ALA A 15 1.51 -7.81 -8.23
CA ALA A 15 0.35 -6.93 -8.33
C ALA A 15 -0.55 -7.02 -7.09
N ASP A 16 -0.38 -8.05 -6.25
CA ASP A 16 -1.19 -8.25 -5.04
C ASP A 16 -0.72 -7.38 -3.88
N ARG A 17 0.50 -6.84 -3.96
CA ARG A 17 1.05 -5.93 -2.95
C ARG A 17 0.64 -4.50 -3.27
N VAL A 18 -0.49 -4.13 -2.66
CA VAL A 18 -1.16 -2.84 -2.82
C VAL A 18 -1.06 -1.99 -1.56
N MET A 19 -1.17 -0.68 -1.74
CA MET A 19 -1.34 0.30 -0.67
C MET A 19 -2.50 1.25 -1.01
N CYS A 20 -3.13 1.82 0.00
CA CYS A 20 -4.12 2.87 -0.18
C CYS A 20 -3.42 4.18 -0.57
N ARG A 21 -4.00 4.91 -1.53
CA ARG A 21 -3.65 6.29 -1.88
C ARG A 21 -4.91 7.11 -2.03
N ILE A 22 -4.79 8.40 -1.74
CA ILE A 22 -5.86 9.36 -2.03
C ILE A 22 -6.09 9.40 -3.53
N PHE A 23 -7.37 9.35 -3.91
CA PHE A 23 -7.83 9.44 -5.28
C PHE A 23 -8.93 10.50 -5.34
N ILE A 24 -8.65 11.61 -6.00
CA ILE A 24 -9.64 12.67 -6.22
C ILE A 24 -10.08 12.59 -7.69
N PRO A 25 -11.34 12.17 -7.95
CA PRO A 25 -11.86 12.02 -9.30
C PRO A 25 -11.67 13.29 -10.13
N GLY A 26 -10.96 13.23 -11.26
CA GLY A 26 -10.70 14.38 -12.14
C GLY A 26 -9.43 15.18 -11.84
N ASP A 27 -8.74 14.91 -10.73
CA ASP A 27 -7.46 15.54 -10.37
C ASP A 27 -6.25 14.60 -10.59
N GLU A 28 -6.45 13.44 -11.24
CA GLU A 28 -5.41 12.40 -11.36
C GLU A 28 -4.41 12.66 -12.49
N LEU A 29 -4.80 13.47 -13.48
CA LEU A 29 -4.00 13.76 -14.66
C LEU A 29 -3.41 15.18 -14.53
N HIS A 30 -2.14 15.36 -14.90
CA HIS A 30 -1.53 16.69 -15.09
C HIS A 30 -2.10 17.43 -16.32
N LEU A 31 -3.27 17.02 -16.78
CA LEU A 31 -4.04 17.65 -17.84
C LEU A 31 -5.07 18.57 -17.17
N PRO A 32 -5.45 19.69 -17.81
CA PRO A 32 -6.50 20.53 -17.28
C PRO A 32 -7.82 19.74 -17.20
N GLY A 33 -8.19 19.32 -16.00
CA GLY A 33 -9.44 18.66 -15.66
C GLY A 33 -10.18 19.46 -14.60
N VAL A 34 -11.50 19.30 -14.55
CA VAL A 34 -12.31 19.82 -13.44
C VAL A 34 -12.48 18.68 -12.44
N SER A 35 -12.12 18.93 -11.18
CA SER A 35 -12.36 17.99 -10.09
C SER A 35 -13.84 17.59 -10.06
N ARG A 36 -14.10 16.30 -9.94
CA ARG A 36 -15.44 15.69 -9.86
C ARG A 36 -15.77 15.26 -8.44
N ALA A 37 -14.97 15.67 -7.46
CA ALA A 37 -15.16 15.36 -6.04
C ALA A 37 -16.57 15.72 -5.55
N GLU A 38 -17.04 16.93 -5.87
CA GLU A 38 -18.38 17.40 -5.48
C GLU A 38 -19.51 16.52 -6.05
N ASN A 39 -19.40 16.09 -7.30
CA ASN A 39 -20.37 15.17 -7.93
C ASN A 39 -20.41 13.80 -7.23
N VAL A 40 -19.27 13.31 -6.73
CA VAL A 40 -19.22 12.06 -5.94
C VAL A 40 -19.89 12.27 -4.58
N LEU A 41 -19.57 13.37 -3.89
CA LEU A 41 -20.17 13.71 -2.61
C LEU A 41 -21.69 13.87 -2.71
N GLU A 42 -22.18 14.55 -3.76
CA GLU A 42 -23.61 14.71 -4.02
C GLU A 42 -24.32 13.35 -4.15
N ARG A 43 -23.75 12.44 -4.96
CA ARG A 43 -24.32 11.09 -5.16
C ARG A 43 -24.36 10.27 -3.88
N ILE A 44 -23.31 10.35 -3.07
CA ILE A 44 -23.29 9.70 -1.75
C ILE A 44 -24.33 10.35 -0.84
N GLY A 45 -24.51 11.68 -0.91
CA GLY A 45 -25.53 12.42 -0.18
C GLY A 45 -26.97 11.95 -0.44
N TRP A 46 -27.25 11.42 -1.64
CA TRP A 46 -28.56 10.90 -2.00
C TRP A 46 -28.85 9.49 -1.46
N LEU A 47 -27.85 8.79 -0.93
CA LEU A 47 -28.03 7.47 -0.33
C LEU A 47 -28.75 7.59 1.01
N THR A 48 -29.70 6.70 1.25
CA THR A 48 -30.26 6.45 2.58
C THR A 48 -29.21 5.83 3.50
N ASP A 49 -29.40 5.93 4.82
CA ASP A 49 -28.44 5.35 5.78
C ASP A 49 -28.30 3.84 5.62
N ALA A 50 -29.39 3.12 5.32
CA ALA A 50 -29.33 1.68 5.04
C ALA A 50 -28.47 1.36 3.80
N GLN A 51 -28.56 2.18 2.74
CA GLN A 51 -27.73 2.00 1.54
C GLN A 51 -26.26 2.33 1.81
N VAL A 52 -25.97 3.29 2.68
CA VAL A 52 -24.61 3.62 3.10
C VAL A 52 -23.98 2.44 3.84
N GLU A 53 -24.68 1.88 4.83
CA GLU A 53 -24.20 0.72 5.60
C GLU A 53 -23.96 -0.48 4.70
N GLU A 54 -24.89 -0.77 3.78
CA GLU A 54 -24.77 -1.89 2.86
C GLU A 54 -23.58 -1.71 1.89
N ALA A 55 -23.41 -0.51 1.34
CA ALA A 55 -22.29 -0.21 0.45
C ALA A 55 -20.94 -0.25 1.17
N LEU A 56 -20.88 0.27 2.40
CA LEU A 56 -19.68 0.23 3.22
C LEU A 56 -19.31 -1.21 3.58
N ALA A 57 -20.26 -2.02 4.03
CA ALA A 57 -20.03 -3.42 4.39
C ALA A 57 -19.48 -4.23 3.21
N ARG A 58 -20.07 -4.10 2.01
CA ARG A 58 -19.55 -4.74 0.80
C ARG A 58 -18.15 -4.27 0.42
N THR A 59 -17.84 -3.00 0.68
CA THR A 59 -16.52 -2.44 0.41
C THR A 59 -15.50 -3.03 1.39
N ILE A 60 -15.78 -3.03 2.69
CA ILE A 60 -14.89 -3.60 3.71
C ILE A 60 -14.61 -5.07 3.40
N ASP A 61 -15.63 -5.89 3.16
CA ASP A 61 -15.48 -7.32 2.83
C ASP A 61 -14.52 -7.57 1.65
N ARG A 62 -14.57 -6.71 0.62
CA ARG A 62 -13.72 -6.83 -0.57
C ARG A 62 -12.25 -6.42 -0.35
N PHE A 63 -11.98 -5.54 0.61
CA PHE A 63 -10.67 -4.87 0.73
C PHE A 63 -9.94 -5.17 2.04
N GLU A 64 -10.64 -5.53 3.13
CA GLU A 64 -10.04 -5.66 4.47
C GLU A 64 -8.90 -6.69 4.53
N GLY A 65 -9.00 -7.77 3.75
CA GLY A 65 -7.97 -8.82 3.70
C GLY A 65 -6.60 -8.35 3.20
N ARG A 66 -6.56 -7.22 2.47
CA ARG A 66 -5.35 -6.67 1.84
C ARG A 66 -4.73 -5.50 2.62
N HIS A 67 -5.46 -4.94 3.58
CA HIS A 67 -5.06 -3.71 4.28
C HIS A 67 -5.15 -3.87 5.79
N ARG A 68 -4.04 -3.64 6.49
CA ARG A 68 -3.99 -3.76 7.96
C ARG A 68 -4.88 -2.74 8.68
N HIS A 69 -5.04 -1.55 8.13
CA HIS A 69 -5.74 -0.43 8.77
C HIS A 69 -6.74 0.26 7.83
N LEU A 70 -7.53 -0.51 7.08
CA LEU A 70 -8.43 0.02 6.04
C LEU A 70 -9.33 1.17 6.51
N ASN A 71 -9.99 1.00 7.67
CA ASN A 71 -10.88 2.04 8.22
C ASN A 71 -10.13 3.34 8.55
N ARG A 72 -8.85 3.25 8.95
CA ARG A 72 -8.02 4.44 9.20
C ARG A 72 -7.72 5.17 7.89
N GLU A 73 -7.42 4.43 6.83
CA GLU A 73 -7.19 5.01 5.49
C GLU A 73 -8.46 5.72 4.99
N PHE A 74 -9.64 5.13 5.19
CA PHE A 74 -10.90 5.79 4.84
C PHE A 74 -11.09 7.09 5.63
N GLU A 75 -10.81 7.11 6.93
CA GLU A 75 -10.90 8.35 7.71
C GLU A 75 -9.93 9.42 7.20
N LEU A 76 -8.67 9.06 6.93
CA LEU A 76 -7.67 9.99 6.39
C LEU A 76 -8.11 10.57 5.03
N HIS A 77 -8.67 9.74 4.15
CA HIS A 77 -9.15 10.20 2.84
C HIS A 77 -10.46 10.99 2.94
N PHE A 78 -11.31 10.70 3.93
CA PHE A 78 -12.46 11.55 4.24
C PHE A 78 -12.00 12.94 4.70
N GLU A 79 -11.06 13.01 5.64
CA GLU A 79 -10.51 14.29 6.12
C GLU A 79 -9.96 15.14 4.98
N ALA A 80 -9.28 14.52 4.02
CA ALA A 80 -8.72 15.19 2.84
C ALA A 80 -9.77 15.91 1.97
N VAL A 81 -11.02 15.42 1.95
CA VAL A 81 -12.12 16.00 1.16
C VAL A 81 -13.21 16.66 1.99
N SER A 82 -13.10 16.60 3.33
CA SER A 82 -14.10 17.13 4.26
C SER A 82 -14.40 18.63 4.08
N HIS A 83 -13.43 19.39 3.60
CA HIS A 83 -13.56 20.82 3.29
C HIS A 83 -14.58 21.15 2.18
N LEU A 84 -14.98 20.16 1.39
CA LEU A 84 -16.02 20.28 0.35
C LEU A 84 -17.44 20.08 0.91
N ILE A 85 -17.58 19.74 2.19
CA ILE A 85 -18.87 19.44 2.84
C ILE A 85 -19.26 20.59 3.75
N SER A 86 -20.47 21.14 3.57
CA SER A 86 -20.92 22.34 4.29
C SER A 86 -21.14 22.12 5.80
N ASP A 87 -21.62 20.95 6.21
CA ASP A 87 -21.77 20.57 7.63
C ASP A 87 -21.22 19.17 7.87
N VAL A 88 -19.91 19.10 8.13
CA VAL A 88 -19.19 17.86 8.45
C VAL A 88 -19.72 17.20 9.72
N SER A 89 -20.25 17.98 10.68
CA SER A 89 -20.70 17.48 11.98
C SER A 89 -21.98 16.65 11.90
N ALA A 90 -22.80 16.90 10.88
CA ALA A 90 -24.01 16.16 10.59
C ALA A 90 -23.77 14.83 9.86
N VAL A 91 -22.53 14.55 9.40
CA VAL A 91 -22.21 13.33 8.66
C VAL A 91 -21.94 12.17 9.62
N SER A 92 -22.74 11.11 9.51
CA SER A 92 -22.57 9.89 10.33
C SER A 92 -21.24 9.18 10.06
N ALA A 93 -20.73 8.43 11.05
CA ALA A 93 -19.45 7.72 10.94
C ALA A 93 -19.38 6.78 9.72
N SER A 94 -20.44 6.02 9.45
CA SER A 94 -20.51 5.11 8.29
C SER A 94 -20.49 5.87 6.97
N ARG A 95 -21.12 7.05 6.91
CA ARG A 95 -21.09 7.91 5.72
C ARG A 95 -19.72 8.56 5.53
N ARG A 96 -19.03 8.97 6.61
CA ARG A 96 -17.62 9.42 6.57
C ARG A 96 -16.72 8.32 6.01
N ALA A 97 -16.83 7.10 6.53
CA ALA A 97 -16.06 5.95 6.06
C ALA A 97 -16.36 5.62 4.59
N LEU A 98 -17.63 5.65 4.17
CA LEU A 98 -18.00 5.41 2.77
C LEU A 98 -17.44 6.49 1.84
N ILE A 99 -17.55 7.77 2.22
CA ILE A 99 -16.93 8.87 1.47
C ILE A 99 -15.42 8.60 1.35
N GLY A 100 -14.73 8.37 2.46
CA GLY A 100 -13.32 8.00 2.46
C GLY A 100 -12.98 6.87 1.50
N ALA A 101 -13.78 5.80 1.49
CA ALA A 101 -13.61 4.67 0.59
C ALA A 101 -13.73 5.06 -0.90
N TYR A 102 -14.68 5.93 -1.27
CA TYR A 102 -14.83 6.42 -2.65
C TYR A 102 -13.65 7.30 -3.12
N PHE A 103 -12.93 7.91 -2.18
CA PHE A 103 -11.71 8.68 -2.44
C PHE A 103 -10.43 7.87 -2.18
N THR A 104 -10.53 6.55 -2.05
CA THR A 104 -9.40 5.64 -1.86
C THR A 104 -9.15 4.82 -3.12
N GLN A 105 -7.91 4.80 -3.60
CA GLN A 105 -7.44 3.90 -4.64
C GLN A 105 -6.41 2.92 -4.07
N GLU A 106 -6.52 1.64 -4.45
CA GLU A 106 -5.41 0.69 -4.32
C GLU A 106 -4.36 0.94 -5.39
N TYR A 107 -3.10 0.98 -4.98
CA TYR A 107 -1.96 1.18 -5.85
C TYR A 107 -0.96 0.04 -5.65
N ALA A 108 -0.73 -0.78 -6.68
CA ALA A 108 0.28 -1.84 -6.65
C ALA A 108 1.68 -1.25 -6.86
N PHE A 109 2.44 -1.10 -5.77
CA PHE A 109 3.70 -0.35 -5.75
C PHE A 109 4.92 -1.13 -6.25
N GLU A 110 4.76 -2.43 -6.51
CA GLU A 110 5.82 -3.34 -6.96
C GLU A 110 5.34 -4.34 -8.03
N SER A 111 4.37 -3.92 -8.83
CA SER A 111 3.71 -4.74 -9.86
C SER A 111 4.50 -4.94 -11.16
N THR A 112 5.54 -4.13 -11.41
CA THR A 112 6.26 -4.13 -12.70
C THR A 112 7.61 -4.82 -12.62
N ALA A 113 8.52 -4.34 -11.77
CA ALA A 113 9.89 -4.84 -11.74
C ALA A 113 10.69 -4.44 -10.49
N TYR A 114 11.79 -5.16 -10.25
CA TYR A 114 12.78 -4.87 -9.23
C TYR A 114 14.16 -4.60 -9.82
N PHE A 115 14.88 -3.64 -9.23
CA PHE A 115 16.22 -3.26 -9.67
C PHE A 115 17.10 -2.85 -8.50
N ASN A 116 18.41 -2.83 -8.75
CA ASN A 116 19.42 -2.20 -7.88
C ASN A 116 19.36 -2.65 -6.41
N PRO A 117 19.40 -3.95 -6.11
CA PRO A 117 19.49 -4.40 -4.72
C PRO A 117 20.80 -3.92 -4.09
N SER A 118 20.73 -3.37 -2.89
CA SER A 118 21.89 -3.05 -2.07
C SER A 118 21.69 -3.60 -0.66
N MET A 119 22.69 -4.28 -0.12
CA MET A 119 22.57 -5.10 1.07
C MET A 119 23.65 -4.74 2.09
N VAL A 120 23.26 -4.64 3.36
CA VAL A 120 24.16 -4.43 4.50
C VAL A 120 23.77 -5.36 5.65
N ALA A 121 24.66 -5.54 6.62
CA ALA A 121 24.32 -6.24 7.85
C ALA A 121 23.14 -5.53 8.55
N HIS A 122 22.15 -6.30 8.99
CA HIS A 122 21.03 -5.79 9.77
C HIS A 122 21.57 -5.25 11.11
N PRO A 123 21.09 -4.09 11.61
CA PRO A 123 21.61 -3.50 12.85
C PRO A 123 21.36 -4.39 14.09
N ASP A 124 20.30 -5.21 14.05
CA ASP A 124 20.00 -6.22 15.08
C ASP A 124 20.36 -7.63 14.57
N GLN A 125 21.32 -8.27 15.24
CA GLN A 125 21.77 -9.65 15.02
C GLN A 125 21.32 -10.61 16.13
N SER A 126 20.38 -10.20 16.98
CA SER A 126 19.87 -11.05 18.07
C SER A 126 19.22 -12.32 17.51
N GLY A 127 19.57 -13.47 18.09
CA GLY A 127 19.02 -14.77 17.71
C GLY A 127 19.51 -15.30 16.35
N VAL A 128 20.54 -14.69 15.75
CA VAL A 128 21.16 -15.18 14.52
C VAL A 128 22.00 -16.42 14.83
N PRO A 129 21.84 -17.53 14.08
CA PRO A 129 22.65 -18.74 14.27
C PRO A 129 24.15 -18.47 14.12
N GLU A 130 24.97 -19.25 14.82
CA GLU A 130 26.43 -19.15 14.71
C GLU A 130 26.89 -19.30 13.25
N GLY A 131 27.83 -18.45 12.83
CA GLY A 131 28.34 -18.42 11.46
C GLY A 131 27.40 -17.80 10.42
N SER A 132 26.22 -17.32 10.83
CA SER A 132 25.27 -16.63 9.94
C SER A 132 25.28 -15.11 10.14
N LEU A 133 24.74 -14.37 9.17
CA LEU A 133 24.60 -12.92 9.21
C LEU A 133 23.19 -12.51 8.75
N ARG A 134 22.44 -11.82 9.61
CA ARG A 134 21.19 -11.17 9.18
C ARG A 134 21.49 -9.94 8.35
N PHE A 135 20.79 -9.77 7.25
CA PHE A 135 20.94 -8.60 6.39
C PHE A 135 19.66 -7.80 6.26
N VAL A 136 19.82 -6.54 5.87
CA VAL A 136 18.76 -5.71 5.30
C VAL A 136 19.18 -5.32 3.89
N MET A 137 18.23 -5.42 2.97
CA MET A 137 18.42 -5.11 1.56
C MET A 137 17.40 -4.05 1.14
N SER A 138 17.88 -2.94 0.57
CA SER A 138 17.04 -2.02 -0.17
C SER A 138 16.93 -2.51 -1.62
N VAL A 139 15.72 -2.41 -2.19
CA VAL A 139 15.46 -2.76 -3.58
C VAL A 139 14.57 -1.68 -4.19
N ARG A 140 14.89 -1.25 -5.40
CA ARG A 140 14.01 -0.37 -6.16
C ARG A 140 12.88 -1.20 -6.75
N ALA A 141 11.65 -0.92 -6.35
CA ALA A 141 10.44 -1.49 -6.92
C ALA A 141 9.78 -0.49 -7.88
N VAL A 142 9.23 -0.98 -8.98
CA VAL A 142 8.42 -0.18 -9.91
C VAL A 142 7.00 -0.72 -9.89
N GLY A 143 6.05 0.18 -9.64
CA GLY A 143 4.63 -0.13 -9.58
C GLY A 143 3.84 0.44 -10.76
N GLU A 144 2.53 0.54 -10.57
CA GLU A 144 1.61 1.18 -11.52
C GLU A 144 2.08 2.59 -11.92
N GLY A 145 1.81 2.98 -13.16
CA GLY A 145 2.25 4.28 -13.69
C GLY A 145 3.78 4.44 -13.75
N HIS A 146 4.55 3.36 -13.64
CA HIS A 146 6.02 3.35 -13.59
C HIS A 146 6.61 4.16 -12.44
N ILE A 147 5.85 4.37 -11.36
CA ILE A 147 6.32 5.10 -10.19
C ILE A 147 7.29 4.22 -9.41
N SER A 148 8.47 4.79 -9.12
CA SER A 148 9.55 4.12 -8.41
C SER A 148 9.36 4.24 -6.90
N SER A 149 9.51 3.12 -6.20
CA SER A 149 9.49 3.03 -4.72
C SER A 149 10.77 2.35 -4.23
N ILE A 150 11.21 2.67 -3.02
CA ILE A 150 12.23 1.89 -2.32
C ILE A 150 11.51 0.96 -1.35
N VAL A 151 11.78 -0.34 -1.47
CA VAL A 151 11.27 -1.35 -0.55
C VAL A 151 12.44 -2.01 0.17
N PHE A 152 12.15 -2.56 1.35
CA PHE A 152 13.13 -3.29 2.13
C PHE A 152 12.78 -4.78 2.16
N ARG A 153 13.83 -5.59 2.19
CA ARG A 153 13.78 -7.03 2.44
C ARG A 153 14.83 -7.37 3.50
N THR A 154 14.59 -8.43 4.25
CA THR A 154 15.53 -8.96 5.23
C THR A 154 15.71 -10.45 4.98
N GLY A 155 16.73 -11.02 5.60
CA GLY A 155 17.02 -12.45 5.48
C GLY A 155 18.32 -12.80 6.20
N LEU A 156 18.75 -14.04 6.02
CA LEU A 156 19.99 -14.59 6.57
C LEU A 156 20.94 -15.00 5.45
N ILE A 157 22.23 -14.75 5.64
CA ILE A 157 23.32 -15.39 4.92
C ILE A 157 23.94 -16.42 5.86
N GLY A 158 23.95 -17.69 5.48
CA GLY A 158 24.55 -18.76 6.28
C GLY A 158 26.06 -18.93 6.07
N PRO A 159 26.71 -19.81 6.85
CA PRO A 159 28.17 -19.96 6.85
C PRO A 159 28.77 -20.47 5.53
N LEU A 160 27.95 -21.06 4.65
CA LEU A 160 28.38 -21.52 3.32
C LEU A 160 27.92 -20.56 2.20
N GLY A 161 27.38 -19.40 2.55
CA GLY A 161 26.90 -18.38 1.60
C GLY A 161 25.49 -18.61 1.07
N GLU A 162 24.73 -19.55 1.65
CA GLU A 162 23.32 -19.74 1.40
C GLU A 162 22.52 -18.51 1.84
N ILE A 163 21.54 -18.10 1.03
CA ILE A 163 20.70 -16.92 1.31
C ILE A 163 19.26 -17.39 1.51
N GLU A 164 18.70 -17.07 2.68
CA GLU A 164 17.30 -17.25 2.99
C GLU A 164 16.63 -15.87 3.13
N MET A 165 15.57 -15.64 2.37
CA MET A 165 14.80 -14.39 2.41
C MET A 165 13.68 -14.51 3.43
N ASP A 166 13.49 -13.50 4.27
CA ASP A 166 12.32 -13.44 5.15
C ASP A 166 11.03 -13.29 4.32
N PRO A 167 9.90 -13.87 4.78
CA PRO A 167 8.62 -13.70 4.13
C PRO A 167 8.24 -12.22 4.00
N VAL A 168 7.80 -11.84 2.81
CA VAL A 168 7.34 -10.47 2.56
C VAL A 168 5.99 -10.26 3.27
N SER A 169 5.84 -9.14 3.96
CA SER A 169 4.55 -8.76 4.55
C SER A 169 3.48 -8.63 3.47
N LYS A 170 2.33 -9.28 3.70
CA LYS A 170 1.11 -9.17 2.89
C LYS A 170 0.57 -7.74 2.85
N TYR A 171 0.79 -6.99 3.93
CA TYR A 171 0.37 -5.60 4.05
C TYR A 171 1.50 -4.65 3.66
N ALA A 172 1.14 -3.54 3.02
CA ALA A 172 2.04 -2.42 2.76
C ALA A 172 1.42 -1.13 3.29
N THR A 173 2.28 -0.23 3.76
CA THR A 173 1.90 1.08 4.30
C THR A 173 2.95 2.10 3.90
N THR A 174 2.54 3.33 3.59
CA THR A 174 3.46 4.47 3.50
C THR A 174 3.66 5.07 4.89
N ARG A 175 4.81 5.70 5.12
CA ARG A 175 5.02 6.52 6.32
C ARG A 175 4.46 7.92 6.11
#